data_AF-A0A1A2YQJ8-F1
#
_entry.id   AF-A0A1A2YQJ8-F1
#
_cell.length_a   1.000
_cell.length_b   1.000
_cell.length_c   1.000
_cell.angle_alpha   90.00
_cell.angle_beta   90.00
_cell.angle_gamma   90.00
#
_symmetry.space_group_name_H-M   'P 1'
#
loop_
_entity.id
_entity.type
_entity.pdbx_description
1 polymer ?
#
loop_
_entity_poly.entity_id
_entity_poly.type
_entity_poly.pdbx_seq_one_letter_code
_entity_poly.pdbx_strand_id
1 'polypeptide(L)'
;MDQMPRYTGPIDPRNRNIFGACLSLFGMAAMMVALLLLLTAESNRALAFKLETGFFPMFSESAVQSARTEIIIATVSTVLATASAVTAVIFRSTTAWRLIGVLTLLALILVGPLLWVCYDMAF
;
A
#
# COMPACT_ATOMS: atom_id res chain seq x y z
N MET A 1 -33.39 -23.88 -30.30
CA MET A 1 -31.98 -23.47 -30.11
C MET A 1 -32.01 -22.18 -29.31
N ASP A 2 -31.96 -22.30 -27.99
CA ASP A 2 -32.07 -21.19 -27.06
C ASP A 2 -30.83 -20.30 -27.15
N GLN A 3 -30.95 -19.20 -27.90
CA GLN A 3 -29.90 -18.20 -27.98
C GLN A 3 -29.88 -17.42 -26.67
N MET A 4 -29.06 -17.87 -25.71
CA MET A 4 -28.73 -17.07 -24.54
C MET A 4 -28.19 -15.70 -24.99
N PRO A 5 -28.63 -14.60 -24.36
CA PRO A 5 -28.19 -13.27 -24.73
C PRO A 5 -26.65 -13.19 -24.63
N ARG A 6 -26.00 -12.93 -25.76
CA ARG A 6 -24.56 -12.64 -25.78
C ARG A 6 -24.32 -11.39 -24.94
N TYR A 7 -23.44 -11.52 -23.95
CA TYR A 7 -23.00 -10.41 -23.13
C TYR A 7 -22.35 -9.32 -24.01
N THR A 8 -22.95 -8.13 -24.05
CA THR A 8 -22.48 -6.94 -24.79
C THR A 8 -21.89 -5.87 -23.87
N GLY A 9 -21.44 -6.28 -22.67
CA GLY A 9 -20.79 -5.36 -21.75
C GLY A 9 -19.43 -4.87 -22.29
N PRO A 10 -18.95 -3.70 -21.82
CA PRO A 10 -17.76 -3.04 -22.37
C PRO A 10 -16.45 -3.84 -22.19
N ILE A 11 -16.43 -4.83 -21.31
CA ILE A 11 -15.27 -5.69 -21.07
C ILE A 11 -15.77 -7.11 -20.82
N ASP A 12 -15.19 -8.06 -21.55
CA ASP A 12 -15.44 -9.49 -21.37
C ASP A 12 -15.23 -9.93 -19.91
N PRO A 13 -16.10 -10.80 -19.37
CA PRO A 13 -16.03 -11.23 -17.98
C PRO A 13 -14.70 -11.92 -17.62
N ARG A 14 -14.10 -12.63 -18.58
CA ARG A 14 -12.77 -13.24 -18.41
C ARG A 14 -11.67 -12.18 -18.27
N ASN A 15 -11.74 -11.11 -19.06
CA ASN A 15 -10.76 -10.02 -19.02
C ASN A 15 -10.89 -9.18 -17.75
N ARG A 16 -12.13 -8.98 -17.25
CA ARG A 16 -12.37 -8.36 -15.93
C ARG A 16 -11.75 -9.14 -14.78
N ASN A 17 -11.75 -10.47 -14.84
CA ASN A 17 -11.17 -11.30 -13.79
C ASN A 17 -9.63 -11.19 -13.77
N ILE A 18 -8.98 -11.23 -14.94
CA ILE A 18 -7.53 -11.07 -15.06
C ILE A 18 -7.10 -9.68 -14.58
N PHE A 19 -7.83 -8.64 -15.00
CA PHE A 19 -7.56 -7.28 -14.56
C PHE A 19 -7.70 -7.10 -13.06
N GLY A 20 -8.76 -7.67 -12.47
CA GLY A 20 -8.95 -7.71 -11.02
C GLY A 20 -7.83 -8.44 -10.29
N ALA A 21 -7.36 -9.57 -10.82
CA ALA A 21 -6.23 -10.32 -10.28
C ALA A 21 -4.94 -9.50 -10.27
N CYS A 22 -4.59 -8.89 -11.39
CA CYS A 22 -3.39 -8.06 -11.51
C CYS A 22 -3.41 -6.87 -10.54
N LEU A 23 -4.54 -6.14 -10.46
CA LEU A 23 -4.68 -5.03 -9.53
C LEU A 23 -4.60 -5.48 -8.06
N SER A 24 -5.20 -6.62 -7.73
CA SER A 24 -5.18 -7.15 -6.37
C SER A 24 -3.77 -7.57 -5.95
N LEU A 25 -3.05 -8.27 -6.84
CA LEU A 25 -1.66 -8.69 -6.60
C LEU A 25 -0.72 -7.48 -6.51
N PHE A 26 -0.88 -6.50 -7.40
CA PHE A 26 -0.11 -5.27 -7.37
C PHE A 26 -0.36 -4.47 -6.10
N GLY A 27 -1.63 -4.33 -5.70
CA GLY A 27 -2.01 -3.66 -4.45
C GLY A 27 -1.41 -4.35 -3.22
N MET A 28 -1.44 -5.68 -3.17
CA MET A 28 -0.78 -6.43 -2.09
C MET A 28 0.73 -6.25 -2.08
N ALA A 29 1.38 -6.32 -3.24
CA ALA A 29 2.83 -6.14 -3.34
C ALA A 29 3.25 -4.73 -2.88
N ALA A 30 2.54 -3.69 -3.35
CA ALA A 30 2.80 -2.31 -2.96
C ALA A 30 2.58 -2.11 -1.44
N MET A 31 1.55 -2.73 -0.87
CA MET A 31 1.31 -2.69 0.58
C MET A 31 2.41 -3.39 1.38
N MET A 32 2.90 -4.54 0.92
CA MET A 32 4.03 -5.23 1.57
C MET A 32 5.31 -4.41 1.52
N VAL A 33 5.61 -3.78 0.38
CA VAL A 33 6.76 -2.88 0.25
C VAL A 33 6.61 -1.69 1.20
N ALA A 34 5.43 -1.07 1.28
CA ALA A 34 5.19 0.03 2.21
C ALA A 34 5.42 -0.38 3.68
N LEU A 35 4.89 -1.54 4.09
CA LEU A 35 5.08 -2.05 5.45
C LEU A 35 6.55 -2.33 5.75
N LEU A 36 7.27 -2.95 4.83
CA LEU A 36 8.70 -3.22 5.00
C LEU A 36 9.50 -1.92 5.19
N LEU A 37 9.22 -0.90 4.37
CA LEU A 37 9.89 0.40 4.46
C LEU A 37 9.55 1.15 5.76
N LEU A 38 8.32 1.04 6.24
CA LEU A 38 7.95 1.62 7.54
C LEU A 38 8.64 0.89 8.69
N LEU A 39 8.74 -0.44 8.64
CA LEU A 39 9.48 -1.21 9.64
C LEU A 39 10.98 -0.89 9.62
N THR A 40 11.59 -0.72 8.45
CA THR A 40 13.00 -0.33 8.37
C THR A 40 13.21 1.08 8.93
N ALA A 41 12.32 2.01 8.61
CA ALA A 41 12.35 3.36 9.17
C ALA A 41 12.19 3.37 10.70
N GLU A 42 11.20 2.65 11.26
CA GLU A 42 11.02 2.50 12.72
C GLU A 42 12.24 1.89 13.40
N SER A 43 12.89 0.91 12.76
CA SER A 43 14.10 0.28 13.30
C SER A 43 15.34 1.18 13.27
N ASN A 44 15.25 2.37 12.66
CA ASN A 44 16.36 3.28 12.55
C ASN A 44 16.65 3.97 13.89
N ARG A 45 17.83 3.66 14.44
CA ARG A 45 18.29 4.20 15.73
C ARG A 45 18.32 5.74 15.76
N ALA A 46 18.54 6.40 14.63
CA ALA A 46 18.54 7.87 14.59
C ALA A 46 17.14 8.46 14.84
N LEU A 47 16.08 7.79 14.36
CA LEU A 47 14.70 8.20 14.60
C LEU A 47 14.28 7.90 16.03
N ALA A 48 14.62 6.72 16.56
CA ALA A 48 14.39 6.38 17.96
C ALA A 48 15.09 7.37 18.90
N PHE A 49 16.33 7.75 18.60
CA PHE A 49 17.06 8.74 19.40
C PHE A 49 16.41 10.13 19.36
N LYS A 50 15.88 10.57 18.20
CA LYS A 50 15.10 11.81 18.11
C LYS A 50 13.83 11.75 18.95
N LEU A 51 13.14 10.61 18.98
CA LEU A 51 11.94 10.44 19.81
C LEU A 51 12.26 10.61 21.31
N GLU A 52 13.40 10.07 21.76
CA GLU A 52 13.81 10.14 23.17
C GLU A 52 14.36 11.53 23.57
N THR A 53 15.12 12.16 22.68
CA THR A 53 15.92 13.35 23.03
C THR A 53 15.42 14.65 22.39
N GLY A 54 14.47 14.58 21.46
CA GLY A 54 13.95 15.72 20.69
C GLY A 54 14.86 16.17 19.54
N PHE A 55 16.06 15.61 19.40
CA PHE A 55 17.04 16.00 18.37
C PHE A 55 17.68 14.80 17.69
N PHE A 56 18.13 14.97 16.45
CA PHE A 56 18.89 13.93 15.76
C PHE A 56 20.32 13.82 16.31
N PRO A 57 20.87 12.59 16.43
CA PRO A 57 22.25 12.41 16.88
C PRO A 57 23.24 13.02 15.88
N MET A 58 24.36 13.55 16.39
CA MET A 58 25.41 14.15 15.56
C MET A 58 25.98 13.11 14.58
N PHE A 59 26.25 13.51 13.32
CA PHE A 59 26.69 12.63 12.21
C PHE A 59 25.67 11.59 11.69
N SER A 60 24.37 11.73 12.02
CA SER A 60 23.32 10.80 11.54
C SER A 60 22.57 11.27 10.29
N GLU A 61 23.03 12.35 9.64
CA GLU A 61 22.33 13.00 8.52
C GLU A 61 21.98 12.03 7.37
N SER A 62 22.92 11.15 7.01
CA SER A 62 22.70 10.15 5.97
C SER A 62 21.66 9.10 6.36
N ALA A 63 21.64 8.68 7.63
CA ALA A 63 20.67 7.72 8.15
C ALA A 63 19.26 8.31 8.23
N VAL A 64 19.15 9.57 8.65
CA VAL A 64 17.88 10.32 8.69
C VAL A 64 17.35 10.53 7.28
N GLN A 65 18.21 10.90 6.33
CA GLN A 65 17.80 11.10 4.94
C GLN A 65 17.35 9.79 4.29
N SER A 66 18.04 8.66 4.55
CA SER A 66 17.58 7.33 4.10
C SER A 66 16.18 7.02 4.64
N ALA A 67 15.97 7.18 5.96
CA ALA A 67 14.66 6.91 6.55
C ALA A 67 13.56 7.81 5.99
N ARG A 68 13.83 9.10 5.76
CA ARG A 68 12.89 10.01 5.08
C ARG A 68 12.54 9.53 3.68
N THR A 69 13.52 9.09 2.90
CA THR A 69 13.27 8.56 1.56
C THR A 69 12.44 7.27 1.62
N GLU A 70 12.72 6.36 2.56
CA GLU A 70 11.94 5.15 2.78
C GLU A 70 10.49 5.46 3.13
N ILE A 71 10.25 6.44 4.02
CA ILE A 71 8.91 6.88 4.39
C ILE A 71 8.17 7.50 3.19
N ILE A 72 8.84 8.33 2.39
CA ILE A 72 8.22 8.90 1.18
C ILE A 72 7.83 7.80 0.19
N ILE A 73 8.71 6.82 -0.03
CA ILE A 73 8.43 5.68 -0.92
C ILE A 73 7.27 4.84 -0.35
N ALA A 74 7.22 4.64 0.98
CA ALA A 74 6.10 3.97 1.64
C ALA A 74 4.78 4.73 1.43
N THR A 75 4.78 6.07 1.52
CA THR A 75 3.61 6.92 1.25
C THR A 75 3.12 6.77 -0.18
N VAL A 76 4.02 6.81 -1.16
CA VAL A 76 3.62 6.61 -2.57
C VAL A 76 3.08 5.20 -2.78
N SER A 77 3.72 4.19 -2.18
CA SER A 77 3.34 2.79 -2.31
C SER A 77 1.98 2.50 -1.67
N THR A 78 1.68 3.10 -0.51
CA THR A 78 0.36 3.00 0.12
C THR A 78 -0.73 3.62 -0.74
N VAL A 79 -0.49 4.81 -1.31
CA VAL A 79 -1.43 5.43 -2.25
C VAL A 79 -1.68 4.52 -3.46
N LEU A 80 -0.63 3.96 -4.07
CA LEU A 80 -0.76 3.00 -5.17
C LEU A 80 -1.55 1.76 -4.77
N ALA A 81 -1.30 1.22 -3.57
CA ALA A 81 -2.02 0.07 -3.03
C ALA A 81 -3.51 0.39 -2.82
N THR A 82 -3.84 1.56 -2.28
CA THR A 82 -5.22 2.01 -2.10
C THR A 82 -5.96 2.11 -3.42
N ALA A 83 -5.37 2.78 -4.41
CA ALA A 83 -5.98 2.97 -5.72
C ALA A 83 -6.24 1.62 -6.39
N SER A 84 -5.28 0.70 -6.30
CA SER A 84 -5.39 -0.64 -6.87
C SER A 84 -6.47 -1.47 -6.20
N ALA A 85 -6.53 -1.43 -4.86
CA ALA A 85 -7.52 -2.16 -4.06
C ALA A 85 -8.95 -1.64 -4.31
N VAL A 86 -9.14 -0.31 -4.33
CA VAL A 86 -10.42 0.33 -4.68
C VAL A 86 -10.85 -0.09 -6.08
N THR A 87 -9.94 -0.04 -7.06
CA THR A 87 -10.25 -0.39 -8.45
C THR A 87 -10.64 -1.87 -8.57
N ALA A 88 -9.96 -2.78 -7.86
CA ALA A 88 -10.30 -4.21 -7.84
C ALA A 88 -11.70 -4.50 -7.26
N VAL A 89 -12.12 -3.73 -6.24
CA VAL A 89 -13.44 -3.85 -5.61
C VAL A 89 -14.56 -3.29 -6.49
N ILE A 90 -14.31 -2.15 -7.15
CA ILE A 90 -15.28 -1.46 -8.00
C ILE A 90 -15.55 -2.24 -9.29
N PHE A 91 -14.53 -2.83 -9.92
CA PHE A 91 -14.68 -3.51 -11.22
C PHE A 91 -15.49 -4.83 -11.19
N ARG A 92 -16.10 -5.18 -10.04
CA ARG A 92 -16.88 -6.43 -9.84
C ARG A 92 -16.15 -7.65 -10.41
N SER A 93 -14.87 -7.77 -10.07
CA SER A 93 -14.10 -9.00 -10.26
C SER A 93 -14.71 -10.15 -9.44
N THR A 94 -14.23 -11.38 -9.62
CA THR A 94 -14.72 -12.53 -8.83
C THR A 94 -14.60 -12.27 -7.33
N THR A 95 -15.45 -12.91 -6.52
CA THR A 95 -15.53 -12.69 -5.06
C THR A 95 -14.17 -12.79 -4.37
N ALA A 96 -13.29 -13.69 -4.84
CA ALA A 96 -11.93 -13.84 -4.32
C ALA A 96 -11.08 -12.56 -4.44
N TRP A 97 -11.06 -11.92 -5.60
CA TRP A 97 -10.27 -10.69 -5.81
C TRP A 97 -10.85 -9.49 -5.07
N ARG A 98 -12.18 -9.43 -4.94
CA ARG A 98 -12.82 -8.39 -4.11
C ARG A 98 -12.44 -8.55 -2.65
N LEU A 99 -12.39 -9.77 -2.12
CA LEU A 99 -11.93 -10.04 -0.75
C LEU A 99 -10.48 -9.60 -0.54
N ILE A 100 -9.59 -9.88 -1.50
CA ILE A 100 -8.20 -9.44 -1.44
C ILE A 100 -8.11 -7.90 -1.45
N GLY A 101 -8.89 -7.24 -2.32
CA GLY A 101 -9.00 -5.77 -2.34
C GLY A 101 -9.51 -5.20 -1.01
N VAL A 102 -10.54 -5.81 -0.42
CA VAL A 102 -11.06 -5.39 0.90
C VAL A 102 -10.02 -5.61 2.01
N LEU A 103 -9.31 -6.75 2.00
CA LEU A 103 -8.24 -7.02 2.96
C LEU A 103 -7.11 -6.00 2.86
N THR A 104 -6.73 -5.61 1.63
CA THR A 104 -5.73 -4.57 1.42
C THR A 104 -6.21 -3.19 1.89
N LEU A 105 -7.50 -2.88 1.73
CA LEU A 105 -8.07 -1.66 2.31
C LEU A 105 -8.10 -1.71 3.84
N LEU A 106 -8.40 -2.87 4.42
CA LEU A 106 -8.44 -3.05 5.87
C LEU A 106 -7.04 -2.88 6.48
N ALA A 107 -5.99 -3.32 5.78
CA ALA A 107 -4.61 -3.10 6.20
C ALA A 107 -4.24 -1.61 6.33
N LEU A 108 -4.90 -0.70 5.59
CA LEU A 108 -4.68 0.74 5.73
C LEU A 108 -5.04 1.28 7.11
N ILE A 109 -5.96 0.63 7.82
CA ILE A 109 -6.32 1.01 9.20
C ILE A 109 -5.10 0.90 10.11
N LEU A 110 -4.20 -0.06 9.83
CA LEU A 110 -2.95 -0.23 10.58
C LEU A 110 -1.82 0.63 10.01
N VAL A 111 -1.69 0.64 8.67
CA VAL A 111 -0.56 1.30 7.98
C VAL A 111 -0.67 2.82 8.05
N GLY A 112 -1.87 3.39 8.01
CA GLY A 112 -2.09 4.83 8.05
C GLY A 112 -1.55 5.48 9.33
N PRO A 113 -1.95 5.03 10.53
CA PRO A 113 -1.39 5.53 11.78
C PRO A 113 0.12 5.31 11.89
N LEU A 114 0.63 4.16 11.45
CA LEU A 114 2.06 3.88 11.48
C LEU A 114 2.83 4.86 10.59
N LEU A 115 2.34 5.09 9.37
CA LEU A 115 2.93 6.03 8.43
C LEU A 115 2.90 7.46 8.94
N TRP A 116 1.83 7.84 9.65
CA TRP A 116 1.74 9.14 10.34
C TRP A 116 2.82 9.28 11.42
N VAL A 117 2.96 8.28 12.29
CA VAL A 117 3.99 8.28 13.36
C VAL A 117 5.39 8.35 12.75
N CYS A 118 5.69 7.52 11.75
CA CYS A 118 7.00 7.55 11.08
C CYS A 118 7.26 8.92 10.43
N TYR A 119 6.24 9.55 9.84
CA TYR A 119 6.35 10.88 9.23
C TYR A 119 6.66 11.96 10.27
N ASP A 120 5.95 11.95 11.41
CA ASP A 120 6.17 12.87 12.53
C ASP A 120 7.57 12.71 13.16
N MET A 121 8.05 11.47 13.29
CA MET A 121 9.41 11.22 13.75
C MET A 121 10.46 11.70 12.76
N ALA A 122 10.23 11.55 11.46
CA ALA A 122 11.24 11.85 10.45
C ALA A 122 11.34 13.33 10.10
N PHE A 123 10.24 14.08 10.11
CA PHE A 123 10.19 15.50 9.75
C PHE A 123 10.17 16.43 10.95
#